data_AF-A0A1D1Z1X3-F1
#
_entry.id   AF-A0A1D1Z1X3-F1
#
_cell.length_a   1.000
_cell.length_b   1.000
_cell.length_c   1.000
_cell.angle_alpha   90.00
_cell.angle_beta   90.00
_cell.angle_gamma   90.00
#
_symmetry.space_group_name_H-M   'P 1'
#
loop_
_entity.id
_entity.type
_entity.pdbx_description
1 polymer ?
#
loop_
_entity_poly.entity_id
_entity_poly.type
_entity_poly.pdbx_seq_one_letter_code
_entity_poly.pdbx_strand_id
1 'polypeptide(L)'
;MAGSDQRDFFAKRLDQLFELVQDLQWRFDAHDGPQNPTLPPPVNRLPQLQPQHPDLSRASWAQDVHASTDTGPEEAGGADVSLSAPGGSYVDQSYIDRRFVEMEHRQQALKRRWHNMRKALAFWAGIPDGVINVVNGLGSKAGAALCSHMDVDKISFTGSTEVGRLVMEAAAKSNLKSVSLELGGKSPLIIFDDADVDMAVDLAQMAIFTNKGEICVAGSRVFVQEGIYDEFVRKSAEKVKGWKVGDPFDPDVHYGPQVDKDQFKKVLSYIDHGKREGATVLTGGNSCGEKGYYIEPTIFTDVKDDMLIARDEIFGPVMSLMKFKTIEEAIERANKTRYGLAAGIVTKDLNIANRVSRSIRAGVIWVNCYFAFDVDCPFGGFKMSGFGKDTGLAALDKYLQTKAVVTPIFDSPWL
;
A
#
# COMPACT_ATOMS: atom_id res chain seq x y z
N MET A 1 -10.82 -37.24 30.39
CA MET A 1 -12.10 -36.62 29.98
C MET A 1 -11.93 -35.14 29.54
N ALA A 2 -10.81 -34.74 28.92
CA ALA A 2 -10.57 -33.34 28.51
C ALA A 2 -10.59 -33.10 26.98
N GLY A 3 -10.79 -34.16 26.18
CA GLY A 3 -10.72 -34.09 24.70
C GLY A 3 -12.06 -33.96 23.98
N SER A 4 -13.19 -34.26 24.64
CA SER A 4 -14.53 -34.11 24.05
C SER A 4 -15.00 -32.66 24.08
N ASP A 5 -14.73 -31.93 25.18
CA ASP A 5 -15.17 -30.53 25.34
C ASP A 5 -14.49 -29.56 24.37
N GLN A 6 -13.21 -29.76 24.05
CA GLN A 6 -12.54 -28.93 23.04
C GLN A 6 -13.07 -29.20 21.63
N ARG A 7 -13.36 -30.46 21.28
CA ARG A 7 -13.92 -30.79 19.96
C ARG A 7 -15.33 -30.24 19.79
N ASP A 8 -16.17 -30.34 20.82
CA ASP A 8 -17.51 -29.77 20.80
C ASP A 8 -17.48 -28.24 20.80
N PHE A 9 -16.51 -27.61 21.47
CA PHE A 9 -16.28 -26.17 21.39
C PHE A 9 -15.90 -25.75 19.97
N PHE A 10 -14.93 -26.43 19.35
CA PHE A 10 -14.51 -26.11 17.98
C PHE A 10 -15.61 -26.41 16.94
N ALA A 11 -16.36 -27.51 17.09
CA ALA A 11 -17.45 -27.86 16.18
C ALA A 11 -18.59 -26.83 16.23
N LYS A 12 -19.05 -26.45 17.43
CA LYS A 12 -20.08 -25.40 17.61
C LYS A 12 -19.63 -24.05 17.06
N ARG A 13 -18.34 -23.74 17.17
CA ARG A 13 -17.77 -22.50 16.62
C ARG A 13 -17.56 -22.56 15.11
N LEU A 14 -17.34 -23.74 14.53
CA LEU A 14 -17.31 -23.96 13.08
C LEU A 14 -18.69 -23.76 12.47
N ASP A 15 -19.73 -24.31 13.09
CA ASP A 15 -21.12 -24.17 12.62
C ASP A 15 -21.55 -22.70 12.63
N GLN A 16 -21.19 -21.94 13.68
CA GLN A 16 -21.42 -20.50 13.75
C GLN A 16 -20.63 -19.70 12.71
N LEU A 17 -19.42 -20.16 12.35
CA LEU A 17 -18.64 -19.56 11.26
C LEU A 17 -19.29 -19.85 9.90
N PHE A 18 -19.77 -21.07 9.68
CA PHE A 18 -20.50 -21.44 8.47
C PHE A 18 -21.79 -20.64 8.31
N GLU A 19 -22.57 -20.46 9.38
CA GLU A 19 -23.77 -19.62 9.37
C GLU A 19 -23.45 -18.14 9.09
N LEU A 20 -22.35 -17.61 9.64
CA LEU A 20 -21.92 -16.24 9.37
C LEU A 20 -21.43 -16.06 7.93
N VAL A 21 -20.66 -17.02 7.41
CA VAL A 21 -20.22 -17.03 6.01
C VAL A 21 -21.43 -17.16 5.09
N GLN A 22 -22.44 -17.96 5.44
CA GLN A 22 -23.69 -18.07 4.70
C GLN A 22 -24.57 -16.82 4.80
N ASP A 23 -24.68 -16.14 5.95
CA ASP A 23 -25.38 -14.84 6.08
C ASP A 23 -24.65 -13.75 5.27
N LEU A 24 -23.32 -13.79 5.24
CA LEU A 24 -22.53 -12.89 4.40
C LEU A 24 -22.72 -13.21 2.92
N GLN A 25 -22.69 -14.48 2.51
CA GLN A 25 -22.94 -14.96 1.14
C GLN A 25 -24.36 -14.63 0.67
N TRP A 26 -25.37 -14.88 1.51
CA TRP A 26 -26.77 -14.56 1.22
C TRP A 26 -27.00 -13.05 1.04
N ARG A 27 -26.28 -12.21 1.79
CA ARG A 27 -26.30 -10.75 1.61
C ARG A 27 -25.53 -10.26 0.39
N PHE A 28 -24.61 -11.08 -0.15
CA PHE A 28 -24.05 -10.83 -1.48
C PHE A 28 -25.09 -11.12 -2.57
N ASP A 29 -25.84 -12.23 -2.46
CA ASP A 29 -26.84 -12.64 -3.45
C ASP A 29 -28.13 -11.79 -3.42
N ALA A 30 -28.53 -11.30 -2.23
CA ALA A 30 -29.76 -10.52 -2.06
C ALA A 30 -29.70 -9.09 -2.65
N HIS A 31 -28.55 -8.63 -3.13
CA HIS A 31 -28.40 -7.29 -3.70
C HIS A 31 -28.57 -7.20 -5.23
N ASP A 32 -28.81 -8.32 -5.92
CA ASP A 32 -29.09 -8.37 -7.37
C ASP A 32 -30.58 -8.58 -7.73
N GLY A 33 -31.51 -8.42 -6.78
CA GLY A 33 -32.95 -8.55 -7.02
C GLY A 33 -33.72 -7.23 -6.83
N PRO A 34 -34.70 -6.89 -7.70
CA PRO A 34 -35.55 -5.73 -7.48
C PRO A 34 -36.69 -6.04 -6.48
N GLN A 35 -36.85 -5.10 -5.54
CA GLN A 35 -38.03 -4.83 -4.71
C GLN A 35 -38.16 -5.47 -3.30
N ASN A 36 -38.50 -4.55 -2.40
CA ASN A 36 -38.82 -4.62 -0.97
C ASN A 36 -40.13 -5.40 -0.72
N PRO A 37 -40.28 -6.08 0.44
CA PRO A 37 -41.19 -5.50 1.44
C PRO A 37 -40.72 -5.62 2.90
N THR A 38 -40.71 -4.47 3.57
CA THR A 38 -40.98 -4.20 5.01
C THR A 38 -40.56 -5.23 6.06
N LEU A 39 -39.50 -4.91 6.80
CA LEU A 39 -39.15 -5.51 8.10
C LEU A 39 -39.67 -4.63 9.27
N PRO A 40 -40.09 -5.22 10.40
CA PRO A 40 -40.50 -4.49 11.60
C PRO A 40 -39.30 -3.85 12.32
N PRO A 41 -39.52 -2.81 13.16
CA PRO A 41 -38.43 -2.05 13.77
C PRO A 41 -37.62 -2.90 14.77
N PRO A 42 -36.32 -2.59 14.95
CA PRO A 42 -35.43 -3.38 15.79
C PRO A 42 -35.81 -3.31 17.27
N VAL A 43 -35.87 -4.48 17.91
CA VAL A 43 -36.06 -4.63 19.35
C VAL A 43 -34.77 -4.24 20.07
N ASN A 44 -34.77 -3.08 20.73
CA ASN A 44 -33.75 -2.67 21.68
C ASN A 44 -33.77 -3.62 22.90
N ARG A 45 -32.79 -4.52 22.99
CA ARG A 45 -32.40 -5.16 24.25
C ARG A 45 -30.90 -5.06 24.46
N LEU A 46 -30.47 -3.90 24.95
CA LEU A 46 -29.26 -3.74 25.73
C LEU A 46 -29.66 -3.15 27.09
N PRO A 47 -29.25 -3.73 28.23
CA PRO A 47 -29.50 -3.14 29.54
C PRO A 47 -28.77 -1.79 29.65
N GLN A 48 -29.49 -0.75 30.04
CA GLN A 48 -28.92 0.55 30.41
C GLN A 48 -28.10 0.37 31.69
N LEU A 49 -26.78 0.56 31.60
CA LEU A 49 -25.93 0.77 32.78
C LEU A 49 -25.90 2.27 33.08
N GLN A 50 -26.54 2.66 34.17
CA GLN A 50 -26.43 4.00 34.75
C GLN A 50 -25.02 4.19 35.36
N PRO A 51 -24.34 5.33 35.15
CA PRO A 51 -23.14 5.67 35.89
C PRO A 51 -23.52 6.12 37.31
N GLN A 52 -22.96 5.46 38.32
CA GLN A 52 -22.99 5.96 39.69
C GLN A 52 -21.73 6.79 39.99
N HIS A 53 -21.99 7.98 40.54
CA HIS A 53 -21.12 8.92 41.26
C HIS A 53 -20.52 10.16 40.54
N PRO A 54 -20.42 11.30 41.27
CA PRO A 54 -20.52 12.65 40.71
C PRO A 54 -19.23 13.49 40.83
N ASP A 55 -19.25 14.62 40.11
CA ASP A 55 -18.48 15.86 40.31
C ASP A 55 -16.95 15.79 40.43
N LEU A 56 -16.28 16.13 39.32
CA LEU A 56 -15.17 17.07 39.37
C LEU A 56 -15.36 18.18 38.32
N SER A 57 -15.23 19.39 38.83
CA SER A 57 -15.72 20.67 38.33
C SER A 57 -15.09 21.18 37.04
N ARG A 58 -15.94 21.87 36.28
CA ARG A 58 -15.64 22.85 35.23
C ARG A 58 -14.50 23.80 35.62
N ALA A 59 -13.59 24.02 34.68
CA ALA A 59 -12.88 25.30 34.54
C ALA A 59 -12.78 25.67 33.05
N SER A 60 -13.31 26.86 32.79
CA SER A 60 -13.26 27.73 31.60
C SER A 60 -12.13 27.48 30.60
N TRP A 61 -12.42 27.56 29.30
CA TRP A 61 -11.79 28.51 28.35
C TRP A 61 -12.72 28.68 27.13
N ALA A 62 -13.42 29.80 27.10
CA ALA A 62 -14.02 30.41 25.91
C ALA A 62 -13.40 31.81 25.78
N GLN A 63 -13.31 32.33 24.55
CA GLN A 63 -12.71 33.61 24.12
C GLN A 63 -11.18 33.51 23.95
N ASP A 64 -10.54 33.82 22.81
CA ASP A 64 -10.81 34.79 21.75
C ASP A 64 -10.17 34.31 20.43
N VAL A 65 -10.85 34.46 19.28
CA VAL A 65 -10.32 35.10 18.05
C VAL A 65 -11.52 35.49 17.16
N HIS A 66 -11.78 36.78 17.02
CA HIS A 66 -12.62 37.36 15.97
C HIS A 66 -11.82 38.43 15.20
N ALA A 67 -12.26 38.66 13.95
CA ALA A 67 -11.81 39.62 12.94
C ALA A 67 -10.58 39.20 12.12
N SER A 68 -10.56 39.26 10.78
CA SER A 68 -11.39 40.06 9.86
C SER A 68 -11.51 39.42 8.47
N THR A 69 -12.74 39.33 7.95
CA THR A 69 -13.07 39.18 6.53
C THR A 69 -14.02 40.31 6.15
N ASP A 70 -13.62 41.14 5.20
CA ASP A 70 -14.48 41.92 4.28
C ASP A 70 -13.52 42.65 3.31
N THR A 71 -13.71 42.75 2.00
CA THR A 71 -14.90 43.17 1.24
C THR A 71 -14.86 42.64 -0.22
N GLY A 72 -16.04 42.40 -0.83
CA GLY A 72 -16.26 41.88 -2.20
C GLY A 72 -16.03 42.85 -3.38
N PRO A 73 -16.95 42.91 -4.37
CA PRO A 73 -16.96 42.08 -5.60
C PRO A 73 -16.85 42.90 -6.90
N GLU A 74 -16.54 42.26 -8.04
CA GLU A 74 -16.83 42.83 -9.37
C GLU A 74 -16.96 41.75 -10.47
N GLU A 75 -18.02 41.87 -11.26
CA GLU A 75 -18.38 41.07 -12.44
C GLU A 75 -17.56 41.50 -13.67
N ALA A 76 -17.21 40.55 -14.55
CA ALA A 76 -17.05 40.79 -15.99
C ALA A 76 -17.12 39.46 -16.76
N GLY A 77 -17.93 39.45 -17.82
CA GLY A 77 -18.31 38.27 -18.56
C GLY A 77 -17.25 37.71 -19.51
N GLY A 78 -17.38 36.41 -19.79
CA GLY A 78 -16.69 35.69 -20.85
C GLY A 78 -17.66 34.69 -21.45
N ALA A 79 -17.96 34.87 -22.74
CA ALA A 79 -18.98 34.14 -23.48
C ALA A 79 -18.60 32.67 -23.72
N ASP A 80 -19.50 31.76 -23.38
CA ASP A 80 -19.47 30.36 -23.82
C ASP A 80 -19.85 30.28 -25.31
N VAL A 81 -18.88 29.96 -26.15
CA VAL A 81 -19.13 29.54 -27.54
C VAL A 81 -19.41 28.05 -27.54
N SER A 82 -20.69 27.70 -27.64
CA SER A 82 -21.13 26.32 -27.88
C SER A 82 -20.95 25.96 -29.35
N LEU A 83 -20.07 24.99 -29.63
CA LEU A 83 -20.03 24.27 -30.90
C LEU A 83 -20.66 22.89 -30.68
N SER A 84 -21.93 22.77 -31.07
CA SER A 84 -22.66 21.51 -31.08
C SER A 84 -22.28 20.68 -32.31
N ALA A 85 -21.75 19.47 -32.11
CA ALA A 85 -21.78 18.39 -33.09
C ALA A 85 -22.92 17.42 -32.73
N PRO A 86 -23.78 17.00 -33.67
CA PRO A 86 -24.92 16.14 -33.36
C PRO A 86 -24.51 14.65 -33.41
N GLY A 87 -24.69 13.92 -32.29
CA GLY A 87 -24.61 12.44 -32.30
C GLY A 87 -24.04 11.74 -31.07
N GLY A 88 -23.67 12.43 -30.00
CA GLY A 88 -23.18 11.80 -28.76
C GLY A 88 -24.24 11.82 -27.65
N SER A 89 -24.53 10.67 -27.04
CA SER A 89 -25.27 10.62 -25.77
C SER A 89 -24.49 11.44 -24.73
N TYR A 90 -25.03 12.59 -24.33
CA TYR A 90 -24.45 13.43 -23.30
C TYR A 90 -24.57 12.68 -21.96
N VAL A 91 -23.50 12.00 -21.54
CA VAL A 91 -23.47 11.41 -20.21
C VAL A 91 -23.18 12.53 -19.23
N ASP A 92 -24.21 12.93 -18.49
CA ASP A 92 -24.15 13.96 -17.46
C ASP A 92 -23.00 13.68 -16.48
N GLN A 93 -21.99 14.57 -16.47
CA GLN A 93 -20.84 14.50 -15.58
C GLN A 93 -21.26 14.40 -14.10
N SER A 94 -22.38 15.02 -13.72
CA SER A 94 -22.93 14.96 -12.37
C SER A 94 -23.57 13.60 -12.04
N TYR A 95 -24.05 12.86 -13.02
CA TYR A 95 -24.52 11.48 -12.85
C TYR A 95 -23.34 10.52 -12.65
N ILE A 96 -22.28 10.71 -13.45
CA ILE A 96 -21.01 9.99 -13.32
C ILE A 96 -20.43 10.22 -11.92
N ASP A 97 -20.34 11.47 -11.48
CA ASP A 97 -19.80 11.83 -10.16
C ASP A 97 -20.64 11.26 -9.01
N ARG A 98 -21.98 11.23 -9.11
CA ARG A 98 -22.85 10.60 -8.10
C ARG A 98 -22.64 9.10 -7.98
N ARG A 99 -22.53 8.39 -9.10
CA ARG A 99 -22.21 6.94 -9.13
C ARG A 99 -20.82 6.67 -8.54
N PHE A 100 -19.87 7.56 -8.75
CA PHE A 100 -18.53 7.46 -8.16
C PHE A 100 -18.56 7.62 -6.63
N VAL A 101 -19.28 8.62 -6.10
CA VAL A 101 -19.46 8.80 -4.65
C VAL A 101 -20.11 7.57 -4.01
N GLU A 102 -21.10 6.97 -4.68
CA GLU A 102 -21.73 5.74 -4.21
C GLU A 102 -20.75 4.57 -4.15
N MET A 103 -19.88 4.41 -5.16
CA MET A 103 -18.81 3.41 -5.13
C MET A 103 -17.79 3.65 -4.01
N GLU A 104 -17.37 4.89 -3.78
CA GLU A 104 -16.45 5.23 -2.68
C GLU A 104 -17.05 4.87 -1.31
N HIS A 105 -18.33 5.17 -1.10
CA HIS A 105 -19.03 4.78 0.13
C HIS A 105 -19.10 3.26 0.30
N ARG A 106 -19.39 2.51 -0.78
CA ARG A 106 -19.41 1.03 -0.75
C ARG A 106 -18.02 0.45 -0.44
N GLN A 107 -16.97 0.97 -1.05
CA GLN A 107 -15.60 0.54 -0.76
C GLN A 107 -15.21 0.81 0.70
N GLN A 108 -15.53 1.98 1.26
CA GLN A 108 -15.28 2.27 2.67
C GLN A 108 -16.07 1.35 3.61
N ALA A 109 -17.31 1.00 3.25
CA ALA A 109 -18.11 0.04 4.02
C ALA A 109 -17.50 -1.37 4.01
N LEU A 110 -17.01 -1.84 2.85
CA LEU A 110 -16.29 -3.11 2.74
C LEU A 110 -15.00 -3.13 3.55
N LYS A 111 -14.19 -2.05 3.49
CA LYS A 111 -12.97 -1.90 4.31
C LYS A 111 -13.27 -2.03 5.80
N ARG A 112 -14.36 -1.43 6.29
CA ARG A 112 -14.82 -1.56 7.69
C ARG A 112 -15.20 -3.00 8.04
N ARG A 113 -15.95 -3.68 7.16
CA ARG A 113 -16.35 -5.09 7.37
C ARG A 113 -15.15 -6.03 7.47
N TRP A 114 -14.13 -5.84 6.64
CA TRP A 114 -12.94 -6.69 6.62
C TRP A 114 -12.08 -6.58 7.89
N HIS A 115 -11.94 -5.37 8.45
CA HIS A 115 -11.24 -5.15 9.71
C HIS A 115 -11.99 -5.73 10.92
N ASN A 116 -13.32 -5.61 10.91
CA ASN A 116 -14.18 -6.25 11.91
C ASN A 116 -14.10 -7.77 11.84
N MET A 117 -13.94 -8.35 10.65
CA MET A 117 -13.73 -9.79 10.47
C MET A 117 -12.43 -10.27 11.14
N ARG A 118 -11.30 -9.57 10.97
CA ARG A 118 -10.04 -9.95 11.64
C ARG A 118 -10.16 -9.87 13.17
N LYS A 119 -10.80 -8.82 13.69
CA LYS A 119 -11.08 -8.72 15.13
C LYS A 119 -11.98 -9.87 15.61
N ALA A 120 -13.01 -10.21 14.85
CA ALA A 120 -13.87 -11.35 15.16
C ALA A 120 -13.05 -12.64 15.20
N LEU A 121 -12.25 -12.94 14.18
CA LEU A 121 -11.40 -14.14 14.14
C LEU A 121 -10.44 -14.22 15.33
N ALA A 122 -9.83 -13.10 15.74
CA ALA A 122 -9.00 -13.04 16.94
C ALA A 122 -9.78 -13.42 18.22
N PHE A 123 -11.00 -12.90 18.35
CA PHE A 123 -11.91 -13.27 19.44
C PHE A 123 -12.28 -14.77 19.41
N TRP A 124 -12.61 -15.31 18.23
CA TRP A 124 -12.89 -16.74 18.04
C TRP A 124 -11.69 -17.63 18.37
N ALA A 125 -10.47 -17.15 18.11
CA ALA A 125 -9.22 -17.82 18.47
C ALA A 125 -8.90 -17.77 19.98
N GLY A 126 -9.72 -17.07 20.79
CA GLY A 126 -9.56 -16.98 22.24
C GLY A 126 -8.57 -15.90 22.70
N ILE A 127 -8.26 -14.92 21.84
CA ILE A 127 -7.43 -13.77 22.24
C ILE A 127 -8.22 -12.90 23.25
N PRO A 128 -7.68 -12.59 24.44
CA PRO A 128 -8.40 -11.83 25.45
C PRO A 128 -8.82 -10.42 25.00
N ASP A 129 -9.92 -9.94 25.57
CA ASP A 129 -10.42 -8.59 25.34
C ASP A 129 -9.35 -7.54 25.70
N GLY A 130 -9.22 -6.52 24.85
CA GLY A 130 -8.25 -5.44 25.01
C GLY A 130 -6.85 -5.74 24.47
N VAL A 131 -6.50 -6.98 24.11
CA VAL A 131 -5.19 -7.31 23.51
C VAL A 131 -5.11 -6.82 22.06
N ILE A 132 -6.16 -7.03 21.27
CA ILE A 132 -6.24 -6.54 19.88
C ILE A 132 -7.39 -5.54 19.76
N ASN A 133 -7.03 -4.28 19.54
CA ASN A 133 -7.97 -3.18 19.32
C ASN A 133 -7.83 -2.67 17.89
N VAL A 134 -8.94 -2.59 17.16
CA VAL A 134 -8.97 -2.07 15.78
C VAL A 134 -9.83 -0.82 15.76
N VAL A 135 -9.21 0.31 15.40
CA VAL A 135 -9.86 1.63 15.34
C VAL A 135 -9.71 2.18 13.92
N ASN A 136 -10.81 2.25 13.18
CA ASN A 136 -10.82 2.82 11.84
C ASN A 136 -11.03 4.33 11.89
N GLY A 137 -10.23 5.08 11.13
CA GLY A 137 -10.40 6.53 11.00
C GLY A 137 -9.40 7.14 10.03
N LEU A 138 -9.52 8.45 9.82
CA LEU A 138 -8.57 9.20 9.00
C LEU A 138 -7.20 9.25 9.68
N GLY A 139 -6.13 9.23 8.88
CA GLY A 139 -4.75 9.28 9.39
C GLY A 139 -4.48 10.52 10.24
N SER A 140 -4.94 11.71 9.81
CA SER A 140 -4.79 12.98 10.54
C SER A 140 -5.58 13.06 11.85
N LYS A 141 -6.50 12.12 12.10
CA LYS A 141 -7.31 12.05 13.33
C LYS A 141 -6.92 10.84 14.16
N ALA A 142 -7.37 9.65 13.75
CA ALA A 142 -7.13 8.42 14.50
C ALA A 142 -5.65 8.04 14.56
N GLY A 143 -4.95 8.13 13.42
CA GLY A 143 -3.52 7.82 13.35
C GLY A 143 -2.66 8.79 14.15
N ALA A 144 -2.89 10.10 13.98
CA ALA A 144 -2.19 11.15 14.72
C ALA A 144 -2.43 11.05 16.23
N ALA A 145 -3.67 10.79 16.66
CA ALA A 145 -3.99 10.58 18.07
C ALA A 145 -3.22 9.36 18.63
N LEU A 146 -3.17 8.24 17.90
CA LEU A 146 -2.42 7.06 18.32
C LEU A 146 -0.92 7.33 18.43
N CYS A 147 -0.33 8.01 17.45
CA CYS A 147 1.12 8.30 17.43
C CYS A 147 1.54 9.25 18.57
N SER A 148 0.67 10.20 18.93
CA SER A 148 0.92 11.18 20.00
C SER A 148 0.47 10.71 21.39
N HIS A 149 -0.17 9.55 21.52
CA HIS A 149 -0.72 9.07 22.79
C HIS A 149 0.40 8.82 23.82
N MET A 150 0.20 9.25 25.07
CA MET A 150 1.23 9.16 26.12
C MET A 150 1.41 7.74 26.67
N ASP A 151 0.36 6.92 26.64
CA ASP A 151 0.40 5.54 27.16
C ASP A 151 0.66 4.47 26.07
N VAL A 152 1.16 4.87 24.90
CA VAL A 152 1.56 3.91 23.86
C VAL A 152 3.07 3.73 23.90
N ASP A 153 3.53 2.51 24.12
CA ASP A 153 4.97 2.21 24.29
C ASP A 153 5.76 2.21 22.96
N LYS A 154 5.08 1.92 21.85
CA LYS A 154 5.69 1.76 20.53
C LYS A 154 4.71 2.04 19.39
N ILE A 155 5.23 2.60 18.30
CA ILE A 155 4.56 2.63 17.00
C ILE A 155 5.35 1.82 15.97
N SER A 156 4.66 0.93 15.25
CA SER A 156 5.14 0.37 13.99
C SER A 156 4.27 0.94 12.88
N PHE A 157 4.85 1.70 11.96
CA PHE A 157 4.13 2.39 10.89
C PHE A 157 4.60 1.90 9.52
N THR A 158 3.62 1.63 8.65
CA THR A 158 3.86 1.32 7.24
C THR A 158 3.07 2.30 6.38
N GLY A 159 3.74 2.99 5.45
CA GLY A 159 3.08 4.00 4.62
C GLY A 159 4.05 4.90 3.86
N SER A 160 3.62 6.11 3.49
CA SER A 160 4.46 7.02 2.73
C SER A 160 5.60 7.60 3.57
N THR A 161 6.72 7.91 2.92
CA THR A 161 7.87 8.55 3.58
C THR A 161 7.52 9.88 4.24
N GLU A 162 6.60 10.66 3.65
CA GLU A 162 6.17 11.93 4.23
C GLU A 162 5.40 11.74 5.54
N VAL A 163 4.46 10.79 5.59
CA VAL A 163 3.72 10.50 6.82
C VAL A 163 4.63 9.86 7.87
N GLY A 164 5.62 9.06 7.46
CA GLY A 164 6.64 8.51 8.36
C GLY A 164 7.38 9.59 9.16
N ARG A 165 7.64 10.77 8.57
CA ARG A 165 8.21 11.92 9.28
C ARG A 165 7.28 12.43 10.38
N LEU A 166 5.99 12.58 10.07
CA LEU A 166 4.98 13.01 11.04
C LEU A 166 4.85 12.03 12.20
N VAL A 167 4.97 10.73 11.94
CA VAL A 167 4.97 9.68 12.99
C VAL A 167 6.17 9.83 13.92
N MET A 168 7.37 10.02 13.38
CA MET A 168 8.56 10.28 14.21
C MET A 168 8.44 11.57 15.01
N GLU A 169 7.92 12.65 14.41
CA GLU A 169 7.69 13.91 15.10
C GLU A 169 6.68 13.76 16.25
N ALA A 170 5.58 13.04 16.02
CA ALA A 170 4.57 12.79 17.05
C ALA A 170 5.15 11.99 18.23
N ALA A 171 5.98 10.97 17.96
CA ALA A 171 6.70 10.25 19.00
C ALA A 171 7.66 11.16 19.78
N ALA A 172 8.44 12.00 19.07
CA ALA A 172 9.39 12.93 19.68
C ALA A 172 8.70 14.01 20.55
N LYS A 173 7.53 14.49 20.14
CA LYS A 173 6.75 15.53 20.84
C LYS A 173 5.88 14.98 22.00
N SER A 174 5.79 13.66 22.16
CA SER A 174 4.97 13.01 23.20
C SER A 174 5.85 12.33 24.26
N ASN A 175 5.83 11.00 24.33
CA ASN A 175 6.50 10.21 25.36
C ASN A 175 7.84 9.58 24.89
N LEU A 176 8.38 10.01 23.75
CA LEU A 176 9.61 9.47 23.17
C LEU A 176 9.56 7.95 22.88
N LYS A 177 8.35 7.41 22.65
CA LYS A 177 8.13 6.00 22.29
C LYS A 177 8.99 5.56 21.10
N SER A 178 9.37 4.28 21.10
CA SER A 178 10.11 3.70 19.97
C SER A 178 9.25 3.68 18.70
N VAL A 179 9.88 3.94 17.55
CA VAL A 179 9.22 3.92 16.23
C VAL A 179 9.95 2.92 15.33
N SER A 180 9.21 2.16 14.52
CA SER A 180 9.72 1.47 13.33
C SER A 180 8.93 1.91 12.11
N LEU A 181 9.61 2.12 10.99
CA LEU A 181 9.05 2.69 9.76
C LEU A 181 9.32 1.77 8.58
N GLU A 182 8.27 1.31 7.92
CA GLU A 182 8.33 0.67 6.60
C GLU A 182 7.75 1.64 5.56
N LEU A 183 8.63 2.27 4.79
CA LEU A 183 8.25 3.39 3.92
C LEU A 183 8.34 3.00 2.43
N GLY A 184 8.09 3.98 1.57
CA GLY A 184 8.08 3.79 0.12
C GLY A 184 9.41 3.37 -0.50
N GLY A 185 9.35 3.04 -1.78
CA GLY A 185 10.49 2.54 -2.56
C GLY A 185 10.57 3.08 -3.98
N LYS A 186 11.73 2.86 -4.60
CA LYS A 186 11.96 3.01 -6.04
C LYS A 186 12.90 1.91 -6.53
N SER A 187 12.46 0.67 -6.30
CA SER A 187 13.28 -0.54 -6.37
C SER A 187 13.84 -0.74 -7.78
N PRO A 188 15.17 -0.91 -7.92
CA PRO A 188 15.78 -1.27 -9.20
C PRO A 188 15.70 -2.79 -9.44
N LEU A 189 15.47 -3.19 -10.70
CA LEU A 189 15.69 -4.53 -11.21
C LEU A 189 16.79 -4.44 -12.28
N ILE A 190 17.91 -5.14 -12.07
CA ILE A 190 19.09 -5.07 -12.95
C ILE A 190 19.24 -6.38 -13.70
N ILE A 191 19.31 -6.33 -15.03
CA ILE A 191 19.28 -7.48 -15.93
C ILE A 191 20.54 -7.45 -16.79
N PHE A 192 21.40 -8.45 -16.64
CA PHE A 192 22.68 -8.58 -17.34
C PHE A 192 22.54 -9.35 -18.66
N ASP A 193 23.52 -9.21 -19.55
CA ASP A 193 23.51 -9.79 -20.91
C ASP A 193 23.41 -11.33 -20.92
N ASP A 194 23.78 -12.00 -19.82
CA ASP A 194 23.73 -13.46 -19.70
C ASP A 194 22.35 -14.00 -19.29
N ALA A 195 21.40 -13.10 -19.00
CA ALA A 195 20.02 -13.44 -18.67
C ALA A 195 19.29 -14.12 -19.85
N ASP A 196 18.35 -15.00 -19.52
CA ASP A 196 17.32 -15.41 -20.48
C ASP A 196 16.33 -14.25 -20.66
N VAL A 197 16.23 -13.70 -21.88
CA VAL A 197 15.45 -12.47 -22.13
C VAL A 197 13.96 -12.69 -21.88
N ASP A 198 13.41 -13.85 -22.23
CA ASP A 198 11.98 -14.15 -22.01
C ASP A 198 11.65 -14.21 -20.53
N MET A 199 12.44 -14.94 -19.73
CA MET A 199 12.30 -14.98 -18.27
C MET A 199 12.49 -13.59 -17.64
N ALA A 200 13.47 -12.83 -18.13
CA ALA A 200 13.75 -11.49 -17.62
C ALA A 200 12.58 -10.51 -17.86
N VAL A 201 11.94 -10.57 -19.04
CA VAL A 201 10.74 -9.76 -19.36
C VAL A 201 9.59 -10.15 -18.44
N ASP A 202 9.37 -11.45 -18.23
CA ASP A 202 8.29 -11.95 -17.37
C ASP A 202 8.47 -11.49 -15.94
N LEU A 203 9.69 -11.62 -15.42
CA LEU A 203 10.04 -11.19 -14.08
C LEU A 203 9.87 -9.68 -13.92
N ALA A 204 10.31 -8.89 -14.91
CA ALA A 204 10.19 -7.44 -14.87
C ALA A 204 8.73 -6.96 -14.89
N GLN A 205 7.88 -7.55 -15.74
CA GLN A 205 6.47 -7.22 -15.80
C GLN A 205 5.74 -7.63 -14.52
N MET A 206 6.01 -8.83 -14.01
CA MET A 206 5.48 -9.29 -12.73
C MET A 206 5.90 -8.33 -11.59
N ALA A 207 7.17 -7.92 -11.55
CA ALA A 207 7.70 -7.03 -10.52
C ALA A 207 7.04 -5.63 -10.47
N ILE A 208 6.46 -5.13 -11.57
CA ILE A 208 5.84 -3.79 -11.60
C ILE A 208 4.32 -3.79 -11.76
N PHE A 209 3.73 -4.77 -12.46
CA PHE A 209 2.29 -4.77 -12.75
C PHE A 209 1.48 -5.60 -11.75
N THR A 210 2.11 -6.43 -10.92
CA THR A 210 1.43 -7.10 -9.80
C THR A 210 0.78 -6.06 -8.89
N ASN A 211 -0.47 -6.32 -8.48
CA ASN A 211 -1.30 -5.39 -7.72
C ASN A 211 -1.28 -3.96 -8.33
N LYS A 212 -1.30 -3.86 -9.67
CA LYS A 212 -1.31 -2.59 -10.42
C LYS A 212 -0.22 -1.61 -9.99
N GLY A 213 0.94 -2.11 -9.54
CA GLY A 213 2.08 -1.31 -9.10
C GLY A 213 1.90 -0.62 -7.74
N GLU A 214 0.81 -0.88 -7.04
CA GLU A 214 0.57 -0.41 -5.67
C GLU A 214 1.29 -1.32 -4.65
N ILE A 215 2.61 -1.42 -4.78
CA ILE A 215 3.48 -2.24 -3.93
C ILE A 215 4.76 -1.44 -3.65
N CYS A 216 5.14 -1.30 -2.37
CA CYS A 216 6.32 -0.54 -1.95
C CYS A 216 7.63 -1.06 -2.54
N VAL A 217 7.71 -2.37 -2.80
CA VAL A 217 8.88 -3.04 -3.39
C VAL A 217 8.82 -3.18 -4.91
N ALA A 218 7.83 -2.62 -5.60
CA ALA A 218 7.67 -2.79 -7.05
C ALA A 218 8.94 -2.42 -7.84
N GLY A 219 9.28 -3.25 -8.83
CA GLY A 219 10.42 -3.11 -9.76
C GLY A 219 10.26 -1.96 -10.74
N SER A 220 10.10 -0.75 -10.22
CA SER A 220 9.72 0.45 -10.96
C SER A 220 10.83 1.02 -11.84
N ARG A 221 12.10 0.69 -11.55
CA ARG A 221 13.25 1.02 -12.41
C ARG A 221 13.86 -0.27 -12.92
N VAL A 222 13.79 -0.50 -14.23
CA VAL A 222 14.38 -1.68 -14.86
C VAL A 222 15.61 -1.24 -15.64
N PHE A 223 16.77 -1.79 -15.28
CA PHE A 223 18.04 -1.55 -15.94
C PHE A 223 18.42 -2.80 -16.71
N VAL A 224 18.59 -2.70 -18.02
CA VAL A 224 18.96 -3.82 -18.88
C VAL A 224 20.29 -3.51 -19.57
N GLN A 225 21.20 -4.49 -19.58
CA GLN A 225 22.52 -4.31 -20.15
C GLN A 225 22.45 -4.17 -21.68
N GLU A 226 23.37 -3.38 -22.25
CA GLU A 226 23.29 -2.93 -23.63
C GLU A 226 23.22 -4.04 -24.69
N GLY A 227 23.76 -5.24 -24.42
CA GLY A 227 23.80 -6.35 -25.37
C GLY A 227 22.44 -6.98 -25.63
N ILE A 228 21.52 -6.94 -24.66
CA ILE A 228 20.16 -7.52 -24.77
C ILE A 228 19.03 -6.48 -24.70
N TYR A 229 19.36 -5.19 -24.55
CA TYR A 229 18.38 -4.12 -24.33
C TYR A 229 17.31 -4.03 -25.43
N ASP A 230 17.70 -4.02 -26.70
CA ASP A 230 16.75 -3.84 -27.81
C ASP A 230 15.80 -5.03 -27.95
N GLU A 231 16.29 -6.25 -27.73
CA GLU A 231 15.45 -7.46 -27.70
C GLU A 231 14.47 -7.41 -26.52
N PHE A 232 14.95 -7.01 -25.34
CA PHE A 232 14.13 -6.86 -24.15
C PHE A 232 13.01 -5.83 -24.33
N VAL A 233 13.31 -4.66 -24.93
CA VAL A 233 12.32 -3.61 -25.25
C VAL A 233 11.22 -4.18 -26.16
N ARG A 234 11.60 -4.84 -27.25
CA ARG A 234 10.65 -5.44 -28.20
C ARG A 234 9.76 -6.46 -27.52
N LYS A 235 10.35 -7.43 -26.79
CA LYS A 235 9.60 -8.48 -26.08
C LYS A 235 8.71 -7.93 -24.97
N SER A 236 9.16 -6.90 -24.25
CA SER A 236 8.34 -6.20 -23.25
C SER A 236 7.10 -5.55 -23.85
N ALA A 237 7.25 -4.85 -24.99
CA ALA A 237 6.14 -4.22 -25.69
C ALA A 237 5.17 -5.22 -26.32
N GLU A 238 5.64 -6.40 -26.73
CA GLU A 238 4.77 -7.48 -27.22
C GLU A 238 3.98 -8.12 -26.08
N LYS A 239 4.68 -8.50 -25.00
CA LYS A 239 4.06 -9.27 -23.91
C LYS A 239 3.03 -8.47 -23.13
N VAL A 240 3.25 -7.17 -22.96
CA VAL A 240 2.30 -6.28 -22.25
C VAL A 240 0.92 -6.23 -22.93
N LYS A 241 0.83 -6.48 -24.25
CA LYS A 241 -0.45 -6.52 -24.99
C LYS A 241 -1.36 -7.67 -24.56
N GLY A 242 -0.80 -8.71 -23.96
CA GLY A 242 -1.56 -9.83 -23.40
C GLY A 242 -2.22 -9.52 -22.07
N TRP A 243 -1.84 -8.43 -21.40
CA TRP A 243 -2.40 -8.07 -20.10
C TRP A 243 -3.80 -7.51 -20.24
N LYS A 244 -4.78 -8.22 -19.70
CA LYS A 244 -6.17 -7.76 -19.59
C LYS A 244 -6.33 -6.92 -18.32
N VAL A 245 -6.75 -5.67 -18.48
CA VAL A 245 -7.10 -4.75 -17.39
C VAL A 245 -8.61 -4.70 -17.27
N GLY A 246 -9.17 -4.94 -16.08
CA GLY A 246 -10.62 -5.01 -15.93
C GLY A 246 -11.09 -5.35 -14.52
N ASP A 247 -12.32 -5.85 -14.42
CA ASP A 247 -12.93 -6.20 -13.14
C ASP A 247 -12.11 -7.31 -12.45
N PRO A 248 -11.61 -7.11 -11.22
CA PRO A 248 -10.84 -8.13 -10.50
C PRO A 248 -11.65 -9.40 -10.14
N PHE A 249 -12.98 -9.40 -10.31
CA PHE A 249 -13.80 -10.61 -10.17
C PHE A 249 -13.86 -11.46 -11.45
N ASP A 250 -13.40 -10.93 -12.57
CA ASP A 250 -13.24 -11.70 -13.81
C ASP A 250 -11.92 -12.51 -13.75
N PRO A 251 -11.97 -13.86 -13.81
CA PRO A 251 -10.76 -14.69 -13.73
C PRO A 251 -9.79 -14.50 -14.90
N ASP A 252 -10.22 -13.89 -16.01
CA ASP A 252 -9.37 -13.59 -17.15
C ASP A 252 -8.57 -12.28 -16.98
N VAL A 253 -8.93 -11.45 -15.99
CA VAL A 253 -8.28 -10.16 -15.75
C VAL A 253 -6.96 -10.36 -15.01
N HIS A 254 -5.92 -9.67 -15.48
CA HIS A 254 -4.59 -9.75 -14.90
C HIS A 254 -4.39 -8.75 -13.76
N TYR A 255 -4.96 -7.54 -13.86
CA TYR A 255 -5.03 -6.60 -12.74
C TYR A 255 -6.22 -5.64 -12.83
N GLY A 256 -6.63 -5.14 -11.65
CA GLY A 256 -7.82 -4.32 -11.47
C GLY A 256 -7.58 -2.79 -11.44
N PRO A 257 -8.52 -2.02 -10.87
CA PRO A 257 -8.41 -0.56 -10.81
C PRO A 257 -7.40 -0.12 -9.74
N GLN A 258 -6.94 1.12 -9.83
CA GLN A 258 -6.28 1.82 -8.72
C GLN A 258 -7.22 1.90 -7.51
N VAL A 259 -6.66 2.01 -6.31
CA VAL A 259 -7.42 1.91 -5.06
C VAL A 259 -8.53 2.95 -4.92
N ASP A 260 -8.30 4.19 -5.38
CA ASP A 260 -9.27 5.29 -5.36
C ASP A 260 -8.95 6.36 -6.42
N LYS A 261 -9.80 7.40 -6.48
CA LYS A 261 -9.70 8.49 -7.46
C LYS A 261 -8.44 9.34 -7.30
N ASP A 262 -7.95 9.52 -6.08
CA ASP A 262 -6.78 10.35 -5.81
C ASP A 262 -5.51 9.64 -6.28
N GLN A 263 -5.39 8.35 -6.00
CA GLN A 263 -4.28 7.53 -6.49
C GLN A 263 -4.29 7.43 -8.02
N PHE A 264 -5.47 7.24 -8.62
CA PHE A 264 -5.65 7.25 -10.07
C PHE A 264 -5.15 8.55 -10.72
N LYS A 265 -5.58 9.71 -10.22
CA LYS A 265 -5.14 11.02 -10.72
C LYS A 265 -3.64 11.23 -10.51
N LYS A 266 -3.09 10.80 -9.36
CA LYS A 266 -1.66 10.89 -9.07
C LYS A 266 -0.85 10.11 -10.11
N VAL A 267 -1.21 8.87 -10.39
CA VAL A 267 -0.48 8.04 -11.37
C VAL A 267 -0.54 8.65 -12.77
N LEU A 268 -1.72 9.10 -13.22
CA LEU A 268 -1.85 9.78 -14.51
C LEU A 268 -1.02 11.08 -14.59
N SER A 269 -0.94 11.84 -13.49
CA SER A 269 -0.08 13.02 -13.41
C SER A 269 1.40 12.67 -13.60
N TYR A 270 1.90 11.59 -12.98
CA TYR A 270 3.28 11.13 -13.21
C TYR A 270 3.52 10.66 -14.65
N ILE A 271 2.55 10.01 -15.27
CA ILE A 271 2.64 9.62 -16.69
C ILE A 271 2.75 10.87 -17.59
N ASP A 272 1.92 11.89 -17.35
CA ASP A 272 1.99 13.16 -18.06
C ASP A 272 3.35 13.88 -17.84
N HIS A 273 3.85 13.88 -16.60
CA HIS A 273 5.19 14.39 -16.30
C HIS A 273 6.29 13.66 -17.08
N GLY A 274 6.25 12.33 -17.16
CA GLY A 274 7.20 11.54 -17.95
C GLY A 274 7.22 11.93 -19.43
N LYS A 275 6.03 12.11 -20.03
CA LYS A 275 5.90 12.61 -21.41
C LYS A 275 6.49 14.02 -21.56
N ARG A 276 6.22 14.94 -20.63
CA ARG A 276 6.72 16.33 -20.67
C ARG A 276 8.23 16.44 -20.49
N GLU A 277 8.85 15.55 -19.72
CA GLU A 277 10.30 15.53 -19.51
C GLU A 277 11.07 14.89 -20.68
N GLY A 278 10.35 14.34 -21.66
CA GLY A 278 10.92 13.80 -22.89
C GLY A 278 11.23 12.30 -22.85
N ALA A 279 10.66 11.55 -21.91
CA ALA A 279 10.70 10.08 -21.95
C ALA A 279 9.74 9.55 -23.02
N THR A 280 10.10 8.44 -23.65
CA THR A 280 9.31 7.81 -24.71
C THR A 280 8.30 6.84 -24.10
N VAL A 281 7.02 6.98 -24.43
CA VAL A 281 6.01 5.98 -24.07
C VAL A 281 6.10 4.81 -25.04
N LEU A 282 6.61 3.67 -24.57
CA LEU A 282 6.68 2.44 -25.35
C LEU A 282 5.29 1.78 -25.49
N THR A 283 4.50 1.82 -24.43
CA THR A 283 3.15 1.23 -24.36
C THR A 283 2.32 1.87 -23.24
N GLY A 284 1.00 1.78 -23.35
CA GLY A 284 0.05 2.31 -22.37
C GLY A 284 0.09 3.83 -22.27
N GLY A 285 0.12 4.33 -21.03
CA GLY A 285 0.22 5.76 -20.75
C GLY A 285 -1.11 6.50 -20.75
N ASN A 286 -2.24 5.80 -20.70
CA ASN A 286 -3.57 6.37 -20.61
C ASN A 286 -4.44 5.61 -19.58
N SER A 287 -5.58 6.21 -19.23
CA SER A 287 -6.67 5.49 -18.58
C SER A 287 -7.40 4.60 -19.58
N CYS A 288 -7.97 3.50 -19.11
CA CYS A 288 -8.81 2.60 -19.91
C CYS A 288 -10.17 2.33 -19.25
N GLY A 289 -11.10 1.77 -20.02
CA GLY A 289 -12.47 1.50 -19.59
C GLY A 289 -13.36 2.76 -19.50
N GLU A 290 -14.69 2.57 -19.53
CA GLU A 290 -15.66 3.67 -19.43
C GLU A 290 -15.91 4.12 -17.98
N LYS A 291 -15.73 3.21 -17.02
CA LYS A 291 -15.98 3.40 -15.59
C LYS A 291 -14.90 2.71 -14.77
N GLY A 292 -14.66 3.20 -13.56
CA GLY A 292 -13.60 2.70 -12.68
C GLY A 292 -12.27 3.42 -12.87
N TYR A 293 -11.29 3.05 -12.06
CA TYR A 293 -9.99 3.73 -11.99
C TYR A 293 -8.89 2.91 -12.68
N TYR A 294 -9.08 2.56 -13.95
CA TYR A 294 -8.17 1.68 -14.67
C TYR A 294 -7.12 2.46 -15.46
N ILE A 295 -5.86 2.02 -15.35
CA ILE A 295 -4.71 2.61 -16.06
C ILE A 295 -4.01 1.51 -16.83
N GLU A 296 -3.67 1.79 -18.08
CA GLU A 296 -2.93 0.89 -18.96
C GLU A 296 -1.51 0.62 -18.40
N PRO A 297 -0.96 -0.60 -18.57
CA PRO A 297 0.36 -0.91 -18.10
C PRO A 297 1.36 -0.09 -18.92
N THR A 298 2.05 0.83 -18.26
CA THR A 298 2.82 1.88 -18.93
C THR A 298 4.31 1.56 -18.83
N ILE A 299 5.00 1.58 -19.97
CA ILE A 299 6.46 1.43 -20.02
C ILE A 299 7.04 2.68 -20.67
N PHE A 300 7.93 3.37 -19.96
CA PHE A 300 8.74 4.45 -20.49
C PHE A 300 10.14 3.95 -20.85
N THR A 301 10.62 4.30 -22.04
CA THR A 301 12.03 4.19 -22.44
C THR A 301 12.67 5.58 -22.51
N ASP A 302 13.98 5.63 -22.77
CA ASP A 302 14.75 6.87 -22.87
C ASP A 302 14.70 7.72 -21.58
N VAL A 303 14.49 7.04 -20.45
CA VAL A 303 14.39 7.67 -19.13
C VAL A 303 15.79 8.05 -18.64
N LYS A 304 15.95 9.31 -18.21
CA LYS A 304 17.16 9.81 -17.56
C LYS A 304 17.01 9.73 -16.04
N ASP A 305 18.12 9.50 -15.33
CA ASP A 305 18.09 9.27 -13.87
C ASP A 305 17.59 10.48 -13.06
N ASP A 306 17.62 11.69 -13.63
CA ASP A 306 17.16 12.93 -13.01
C ASP A 306 15.67 13.21 -13.20
N MET A 307 15.01 12.52 -14.13
CA MET A 307 13.58 12.62 -14.39
C MET A 307 12.74 12.26 -13.16
N LEU A 308 11.60 12.90 -13.01
CA LEU A 308 10.70 12.70 -11.88
C LEU A 308 10.21 11.24 -11.81
N ILE A 309 9.87 10.66 -12.96
CA ILE A 309 9.43 9.26 -13.06
C ILE A 309 10.52 8.24 -12.68
N ALA A 310 11.80 8.63 -12.74
CA ALA A 310 12.92 7.81 -12.28
C ALA A 310 13.18 7.96 -10.77
N ARG A 311 12.85 9.10 -10.16
CA ARG A 311 13.21 9.41 -8.77
C ARG A 311 12.10 9.16 -7.76
N ASP A 312 10.85 9.44 -8.15
CA ASP A 312 9.70 9.43 -7.25
C ASP A 312 8.92 8.12 -7.30
N GLU A 313 8.36 7.74 -6.15
CA GLU A 313 7.45 6.62 -6.02
C GLU A 313 6.08 6.98 -6.62
N ILE A 314 5.83 6.43 -7.82
CA ILE A 314 4.57 6.62 -8.55
C ILE A 314 3.44 5.81 -7.89
N PHE A 315 3.76 4.58 -7.48
CA PHE A 315 2.84 3.63 -6.85
C PHE A 315 1.64 3.26 -7.75
N GLY A 316 1.96 2.97 -9.01
CA GLY A 316 1.02 2.59 -10.08
C GLY A 316 1.75 1.77 -11.16
N PRO A 317 1.05 1.32 -12.22
CA PRO A 317 1.60 0.36 -13.20
C PRO A 317 2.49 1.07 -14.23
N VAL A 318 3.59 1.69 -13.77
CA VAL A 318 4.50 2.50 -14.58
C VAL A 318 5.95 2.04 -14.40
N MET A 319 6.53 1.51 -15.47
CA MET A 319 7.92 1.06 -15.53
C MET A 319 8.81 2.14 -16.17
N SER A 320 9.93 2.46 -15.54
CA SER A 320 11.04 3.20 -16.17
C SER A 320 12.11 2.23 -16.64
N LEU A 321 12.19 1.99 -17.95
CA LEU A 321 13.12 1.08 -18.60
C LEU A 321 14.36 1.86 -19.09
N MET A 322 15.54 1.43 -18.66
CA MET A 322 16.81 2.12 -18.87
C MET A 322 17.89 1.14 -19.30
N LYS A 323 18.79 1.60 -20.17
CA LYS A 323 19.97 0.84 -20.62
C LYS A 323 21.18 1.13 -19.73
N PHE A 324 22.05 0.15 -19.47
CA PHE A 324 23.36 0.35 -18.84
C PHE A 324 24.46 -0.46 -19.55
N LYS A 325 25.73 -0.14 -19.29
CA LYS A 325 26.87 -0.81 -19.92
C LYS A 325 27.70 -1.65 -18.97
N THR A 326 28.11 -1.09 -17.82
CA THR A 326 29.03 -1.75 -16.89
C THR A 326 28.37 -2.10 -15.57
N ILE A 327 28.95 -3.06 -14.85
CA ILE A 327 28.51 -3.44 -13.50
C ILE A 327 28.59 -2.23 -12.55
N GLU A 328 29.66 -1.44 -12.66
CA GLU A 328 29.88 -0.23 -11.86
C GLU A 328 28.78 0.81 -12.10
N GLU A 329 28.43 1.06 -13.36
CA GLU A 329 27.35 1.96 -13.73
C GLU A 329 26.01 1.48 -13.17
N ALA A 330 25.70 0.19 -13.32
CA ALA A 330 24.47 -0.40 -12.80
C ALA A 330 24.35 -0.22 -11.28
N ILE A 331 25.44 -0.47 -10.53
CA ILE A 331 25.47 -0.29 -9.07
C ILE A 331 25.28 1.18 -8.68
N GLU A 332 25.97 2.10 -9.36
CA GLU A 332 25.86 3.54 -9.10
C GLU A 332 24.41 4.02 -9.32
N ARG A 333 23.83 3.70 -10.48
CA ARG A 333 22.48 4.13 -10.86
C ARG A 333 21.41 3.45 -10.02
N ALA A 334 21.57 2.18 -9.65
CA ALA A 334 20.68 1.50 -8.71
C ALA A 334 20.65 2.22 -7.35
N ASN A 335 21.80 2.70 -6.86
CA ASN A 335 21.93 3.41 -5.59
C ASN A 335 21.56 4.91 -5.65
N LYS A 336 21.48 5.50 -6.85
CA LYS A 336 21.11 6.91 -7.12
C LYS A 336 19.61 7.17 -6.90
N THR A 337 19.20 7.00 -5.65
CA THR A 337 17.83 7.21 -5.17
C THR A 337 17.88 7.62 -3.69
N ARG A 338 16.82 8.22 -3.15
CA ARG A 338 16.71 8.44 -1.69
C ARG A 338 16.25 7.17 -0.94
N TYR A 339 15.67 6.23 -1.67
CA TYR A 339 15.11 4.99 -1.15
C TYR A 339 16.15 3.86 -1.05
N GLY A 340 15.74 2.74 -0.45
CA GLY A 340 16.54 1.54 -0.26
C GLY A 340 15.72 0.36 0.25
N LEU A 341 14.53 0.11 -0.31
CA LEU A 341 13.65 -0.95 0.19
C LEU A 341 14.02 -2.34 -0.34
N ALA A 342 13.89 -2.54 -1.65
CA ALA A 342 14.27 -3.79 -2.32
C ALA A 342 15.03 -3.54 -3.63
N ALA A 343 15.67 -4.58 -4.15
CA ALA A 343 16.19 -4.63 -5.51
C ALA A 343 16.16 -6.06 -6.08
N GLY A 344 16.17 -6.18 -7.40
CA GLY A 344 16.31 -7.45 -8.12
C GLY A 344 17.55 -7.48 -9.01
N ILE A 345 18.10 -8.67 -9.21
CA ILE A 345 19.25 -8.93 -10.08
C ILE A 345 18.92 -10.15 -10.94
N VAL A 346 19.15 -10.08 -12.25
CA VAL A 346 19.00 -11.20 -13.18
C VAL A 346 20.34 -11.43 -13.88
N THR A 347 20.98 -12.55 -13.55
CA THR A 347 22.27 -12.98 -14.11
C THR A 347 22.51 -14.45 -13.80
N LYS A 348 23.28 -15.14 -14.64
CA LYS A 348 23.78 -16.50 -14.40
C LYS A 348 25.18 -16.50 -13.78
N ASP A 349 25.90 -15.38 -13.83
CA ASP A 349 27.22 -15.22 -13.24
C ASP A 349 27.17 -14.98 -11.72
N LEU A 350 27.77 -15.91 -10.97
CA LEU A 350 27.81 -15.88 -9.50
C LEU A 350 28.62 -14.69 -8.96
N ASN A 351 29.69 -14.29 -9.63
CA ASN A 351 30.52 -13.16 -9.20
C ASN A 351 29.77 -11.84 -9.39
N ILE A 352 29.03 -11.69 -10.49
CA ILE A 352 28.14 -10.54 -10.71
C ILE A 352 27.06 -10.53 -9.63
N ALA A 353 26.36 -11.64 -9.42
CA ALA A 353 25.31 -11.75 -8.40
C ALA A 353 25.82 -11.35 -7.00
N ASN A 354 26.97 -11.90 -6.57
CA ASN A 354 27.58 -11.58 -5.28
C ASN A 354 28.04 -10.12 -5.18
N ARG A 355 28.67 -9.59 -6.22
CA ARG A 355 29.19 -8.22 -6.21
C ARG A 355 28.06 -7.20 -6.17
N VAL A 356 27.06 -7.37 -7.04
CA VAL A 356 25.95 -6.43 -7.18
C VAL A 356 25.06 -6.47 -5.93
N SER A 357 24.71 -7.66 -5.45
CA SER A 357 23.86 -7.82 -4.24
C SER A 357 24.46 -7.16 -3.01
N ARG A 358 25.79 -7.27 -2.82
CA ARG A 358 26.50 -6.67 -1.68
C ARG A 358 26.74 -5.17 -1.83
N SER A 359 26.59 -4.63 -3.05
CA SER A 359 26.88 -3.21 -3.35
C SER A 359 25.62 -2.35 -3.41
N ILE A 360 24.45 -2.94 -3.69
CA ILE A 360 23.17 -2.23 -3.66
C ILE A 360 22.75 -2.01 -2.20
N ARG A 361 22.44 -0.77 -1.85
CA ARG A 361 22.00 -0.36 -0.50
C ARG A 361 20.49 -0.47 -0.37
N ALA A 362 19.98 -1.70 -0.38
CA ALA A 362 18.58 -2.02 -0.16
C ALA A 362 18.41 -3.10 0.92
N GLY A 363 17.24 -3.12 1.56
CA GLY A 363 16.92 -4.04 2.64
C GLY A 363 16.74 -5.50 2.21
N VAL A 364 16.29 -5.72 0.98
CA VAL A 364 16.11 -7.05 0.37
C VAL A 364 16.67 -7.05 -1.04
N ILE A 365 17.41 -8.10 -1.40
CA ILE A 365 17.91 -8.33 -2.75
C ILE A 365 17.40 -9.69 -3.22
N TRP A 366 16.70 -9.72 -4.35
CA TRP A 366 16.31 -10.97 -5.01
C TRP A 366 17.21 -11.23 -6.22
N VAL A 367 17.68 -12.47 -6.39
CA VAL A 367 18.52 -12.89 -7.52
C VAL A 367 17.77 -13.93 -8.33
N ASN A 368 17.48 -13.64 -9.60
CA ASN A 368 16.71 -14.46 -10.54
C ASN A 368 15.26 -14.77 -10.06
N CYS A 369 14.73 -13.97 -9.15
CA CYS A 369 13.36 -14.01 -8.67
C CYS A 369 12.91 -12.61 -8.20
N TYR A 370 11.64 -12.47 -7.83
CA TYR A 370 11.08 -11.24 -7.27
C TYR A 370 9.90 -11.57 -6.36
N PHE A 371 9.64 -10.77 -5.33
CA PHE A 371 8.60 -11.01 -4.32
C PHE A 371 8.68 -12.37 -3.62
N ALA A 372 9.87 -12.99 -3.59
CA ALA A 372 10.13 -14.19 -2.81
C ALA A 372 10.22 -13.83 -1.32
N PHE A 373 9.10 -13.37 -0.76
CA PHE A 373 8.93 -13.15 0.66
C PHE A 373 8.78 -14.48 1.37
N ASP A 374 9.35 -14.56 2.56
CA ASP A 374 9.21 -15.70 3.44
C ASP A 374 8.98 -15.21 4.87
N VAL A 375 8.21 -15.97 5.66
CA VAL A 375 7.91 -15.60 7.05
C VAL A 375 9.15 -15.58 7.94
N ASP A 376 10.20 -16.31 7.57
CA ASP A 376 11.49 -16.34 8.27
C ASP A 376 12.49 -15.32 7.73
N CYS A 377 12.23 -14.77 6.53
CA CYS A 377 13.10 -13.76 5.91
C CYS A 377 12.75 -12.36 6.44
N PRO A 378 13.66 -11.64 7.11
CA PRO A 378 13.37 -10.31 7.64
C PRO A 378 13.27 -9.27 6.53
N PHE A 379 12.17 -8.54 6.49
CA PHE A 379 11.90 -7.47 5.55
C PHE A 379 12.06 -6.10 6.22
N GLY A 380 12.75 -5.16 5.58
CA GLY A 380 12.71 -3.77 6.01
C GLY A 380 13.77 -2.87 5.37
N GLY A 381 13.44 -1.60 5.18
CA GLY A 381 14.19 -0.69 4.31
C GLY A 381 15.53 -0.16 4.84
N PHE A 382 16.30 0.41 3.91
CA PHE A 382 17.47 1.27 4.16
C PHE A 382 17.13 2.72 3.76
N LYS A 383 17.95 3.69 4.20
CA LYS A 383 17.86 5.10 3.79
C LYS A 383 16.47 5.67 4.09
N MET A 384 15.83 6.38 3.15
CA MET A 384 14.48 6.94 3.35
C MET A 384 13.34 5.91 3.18
N SER A 385 13.66 4.63 2.93
CA SER A 385 12.67 3.55 2.98
C SER A 385 12.38 3.06 4.40
N GLY A 386 13.02 3.66 5.40
CA GLY A 386 12.70 3.44 6.81
C GLY A 386 13.72 2.56 7.53
N PHE A 387 13.30 2.01 8.67
CA PHE A 387 14.13 1.23 9.59
C PHE A 387 13.26 0.38 10.53
N GLY A 388 13.83 -0.72 11.00
CA GLY A 388 13.12 -1.82 11.65
C GLY A 388 13.06 -3.03 10.72
N LYS A 389 12.53 -4.14 11.23
CA LYS A 389 12.22 -5.32 10.43
C LYS A 389 10.79 -5.79 10.71
N ASP A 390 10.08 -6.13 9.66
CA ASP A 390 8.93 -7.02 9.65
C ASP A 390 9.39 -8.43 9.27
N THR A 391 8.59 -9.44 9.63
CA THR A 391 8.89 -10.88 9.45
C THR A 391 10.21 -11.37 10.05
N GLY A 392 10.37 -12.71 10.10
CA GLY A 392 11.47 -13.38 10.78
C GLY A 392 11.52 -13.14 12.29
N LEU A 393 12.53 -13.73 12.93
CA LEU A 393 12.77 -13.50 14.36
C LEU A 393 13.13 -12.03 14.67
N ALA A 394 13.74 -11.33 13.72
CA ALA A 394 14.09 -9.91 13.86
C ALA A 394 12.86 -9.01 14.09
N ALA A 395 11.67 -9.40 13.63
CA ALA A 395 10.45 -8.65 13.89
C ALA A 395 9.96 -8.79 15.34
N LEU A 396 10.39 -9.80 16.10
CA LEU A 396 10.02 -9.94 17.50
C LEU A 396 10.75 -8.92 18.37
N ASP A 397 12.01 -8.63 18.06
CA ASP A 397 12.87 -7.73 18.85
C ASP A 397 12.23 -6.36 19.08
N LYS A 398 11.52 -5.84 18.07
CA LYS A 398 10.89 -4.53 18.17
C LYS A 398 9.71 -4.51 19.14
N TYR A 399 9.15 -5.64 19.54
CA TYR A 399 8.05 -5.75 20.51
C TYR A 399 8.49 -6.24 21.90
N LEU A 400 9.80 -6.39 22.11
CA LEU A 400 10.40 -6.81 23.38
C LEU A 400 11.25 -5.69 23.97
N GLN A 401 11.47 -5.74 25.29
CA GLN A 401 12.40 -4.87 26.00
C GLN A 401 13.42 -5.72 26.73
N THR A 402 14.70 -5.55 26.38
CA THR A 402 15.80 -6.27 27.05
C THR A 402 16.08 -5.64 28.40
N LYS A 403 15.94 -6.45 29.47
CA LYS A 403 16.22 -6.04 30.86
C LYS A 403 17.41 -6.84 31.40
N ALA A 404 18.52 -6.16 31.65
CA ALA A 404 19.65 -6.75 32.35
C ALA A 404 19.39 -6.77 33.87
N VAL A 405 19.66 -7.91 34.52
CA VAL A 405 19.55 -8.08 35.98
C VAL A 405 20.86 -8.67 36.48
N VAL A 406 21.48 -7.99 37.44
CA VAL A 406 22.78 -8.39 38.00
C VAL A 406 22.64 -8.48 39.51
N THR A 407 23.08 -9.60 40.08
CA THR A 407 23.18 -9.78 41.53
C THR A 407 24.58 -10.32 41.84
N PRO A 408 25.27 -9.80 42.88
CA PRO A 408 26.52 -10.40 43.32
C PRO A 408 26.25 -11.83 43.83
N ILE A 409 27.19 -12.73 43.57
CA ILE A 409 27.23 -14.06 44.17
C ILE A 409 28.49 -14.11 45.03
N PHE A 410 28.32 -14.43 46.31
CA PHE A 410 29.41 -14.59 47.26
C PHE A 410 29.77 -16.07 47.39
N ASP A 411 31.05 -16.37 47.66
CA ASP A 411 31.57 -17.74 47.84
C ASP A 411 31.36 -18.69 46.64
N SER A 412 31.26 -18.16 45.41
CA SER A 412 31.19 -18.99 44.21
C SER A 412 32.55 -19.67 43.95
N PRO A 413 32.60 -21.00 43.73
CA PRO A 413 33.84 -21.70 43.45
C PRO A 413 34.39 -21.48 42.03
N TRP A 414 33.66 -20.79 41.15
CA TRP A 414 34.05 -20.43 39.77
C TRP A 414 33.29 -19.18 39.30
N LEU A 415 33.70 -18.61 38.16
CA LEU A 415 33.02 -17.52 37.44
C LEU A 415 32.89 -17.85 35.96
#